data_AF-A0A2Y9QUQ0-F1
#
_entry.id   AF-A0A2Y9QUQ0-F1
#
_cell.length_a   1.000
_cell.length_b   1.000
_cell.length_c   1.000
_cell.angle_alpha   90.00
_cell.angle_beta   90.00
_cell.angle_gamma   90.00
#
_symmetry.space_group_name_H-M   'P 1'
#
loop_
_entity.id
_entity.type
_entity.pdbx_description
1 polymer ?
#
loop_
_entity_poly.entity_id
_entity_poly.type
_entity_poly.pdbx_seq_one_letter_code
_entity_poly.pdbx_strand_id
1 'polypeptide(L)'
;MSLPLVARSSPRQKRSLRREARLRREYLYGKGREEARRTAHEKKERLRRALEENRLIPTELRRQALALQGSLESDDAGGEGVTSHVDDEYRWAGVEDPKIMITTSRDPSSRLKMFAKELKLVFPGAQRMNRGRHEVGALVRACKANGVTDLLVVHEHRGTPAAPTPHPRHHIYKKMDPHNVELTEVGPRFEPKLYMIRLAPWNRRPRPM
;
A
#
# COMPACT_ATOMS: atom_id res chain seq x y z
N MET A 1 21.35 -29.07 -30.38
CA MET A 1 20.23 -28.82 -29.44
C MET A 1 20.82 -28.51 -28.07
N SER A 2 20.95 -27.22 -27.74
CA SER A 2 21.56 -26.74 -26.48
C SER A 2 20.44 -26.26 -25.54
N LEU A 3 20.32 -26.92 -24.38
CA LEU A 3 19.39 -26.55 -23.32
C LEU A 3 19.68 -25.14 -22.79
N PRO A 4 18.65 -24.34 -22.40
CA PRO A 4 18.88 -23.00 -21.89
C PRO A 4 19.45 -23.05 -20.46
N LEU A 5 20.55 -22.33 -20.24
CA LEU A 5 21.16 -22.10 -18.93
C LEU A 5 20.14 -21.47 -17.96
N VAL A 6 19.82 -22.18 -16.88
CA VAL A 6 19.13 -21.59 -15.72
C VAL A 6 20.08 -20.57 -15.08
N ALA A 7 19.78 -19.28 -15.25
CA ALA A 7 20.56 -18.19 -14.69
C ALA A 7 20.67 -18.33 -13.15
N ARG A 8 21.86 -18.67 -12.64
CA ARG A 8 22.15 -18.75 -11.21
C ARG A 8 22.17 -17.33 -10.63
N SER A 9 21.41 -17.09 -9.57
CA SER A 9 21.34 -15.78 -8.91
C SER A 9 22.62 -15.44 -8.14
N SER A 10 23.07 -14.18 -8.27
CA SER A 10 24.30 -13.66 -7.65
C SER A 10 24.24 -13.66 -6.10
N PRO A 11 25.36 -13.89 -5.38
CA PRO A 11 25.40 -13.92 -3.91
C PRO A 11 24.86 -12.66 -3.22
N ARG A 12 25.07 -11.47 -3.80
CA ARG A 12 24.52 -10.19 -3.31
C ARG A 12 22.99 -10.19 -3.34
N GLN A 13 22.43 -10.75 -4.41
CA GLN A 13 20.99 -10.88 -4.63
C GLN A 13 20.36 -11.87 -3.65
N LYS A 14 21.07 -12.94 -3.28
CA LYS A 14 20.61 -13.91 -2.26
C LYS A 14 20.57 -13.30 -0.85
N ARG A 15 21.52 -12.42 -0.50
CA ARG A 15 21.54 -11.71 0.80
C ARG A 15 20.38 -10.71 0.94
N SER A 16 20.06 -9.95 -0.11
CA SER A 16 18.94 -8.99 -0.06
C SER A 16 17.58 -9.68 0.07
N LEU A 17 17.38 -10.81 -0.62
CA LEU A 17 16.14 -11.60 -0.53
C LEU A 17 15.90 -12.20 0.87
N ARG A 18 16.97 -12.59 1.58
CA ARG A 18 16.88 -13.09 2.97
C ARG A 18 16.51 -11.98 3.94
N ARG A 19 17.10 -10.79 3.79
CA ARG A 19 16.77 -9.62 4.62
C ARG A 19 15.29 -9.24 4.45
N GLU A 20 14.80 -9.16 3.22
CA GLU A 20 13.39 -8.84 2.95
C GLU A 20 12.43 -9.88 3.55
N ALA A 21 12.75 -11.16 3.41
CA ALA A 21 11.96 -12.23 4.00
C ALA A 21 11.93 -12.16 5.54
N ARG A 22 13.03 -11.75 6.17
CA ARG A 22 13.10 -11.51 7.62
C ARG A 22 12.25 -10.32 8.03
N LEU A 23 12.45 -9.15 7.41
CA LEU A 23 11.68 -7.92 7.71
C LEU A 23 10.17 -8.15 7.57
N ARG A 24 9.73 -8.89 6.55
CA ARG A 24 8.31 -9.23 6.40
C ARG A 24 7.79 -10.16 7.50
N ARG A 25 8.60 -11.12 7.98
CA ARG A 25 8.19 -11.98 9.10
C ARG A 25 8.04 -11.16 10.38
N GLU A 26 8.97 -10.25 10.62
CA GLU A 26 8.93 -9.32 11.75
C GLU A 26 7.70 -8.41 11.66
N TYR A 27 7.40 -7.86 10.48
CA TYR A 27 6.18 -7.08 10.23
C TYR A 27 4.91 -7.88 10.52
N LEU A 28 4.78 -9.09 9.94
CA LEU A 28 3.60 -9.93 10.17
C LEU A 28 3.44 -10.35 11.64
N TYR A 29 4.56 -10.60 12.33
CA TYR A 29 4.57 -10.89 13.75
C TYR A 29 4.13 -9.67 14.58
N GLY A 30 4.64 -8.48 14.25
CA GLY A 30 4.24 -7.22 14.86
C GLY A 30 2.75 -6.96 14.68
N LYS A 31 2.25 -7.08 13.46
CA LYS A 31 0.83 -6.92 13.09
C LYS A 31 -0.07 -7.92 13.83
N GLY A 32 0.35 -9.17 13.97
CA GLY A 32 -0.40 -10.17 14.74
C GLY A 32 -0.51 -9.84 16.24
N ARG A 33 0.40 -9.05 16.79
CA ARG A 33 0.36 -8.57 18.18
C ARG A 33 -0.27 -7.18 18.32
N GLU A 34 -0.50 -6.49 17.23
CA GLU A 34 -1.02 -5.13 17.19
C GLU A 34 -2.44 -5.07 17.74
N GLU A 35 -3.32 -6.01 17.39
CA GLU A 35 -4.69 -6.06 17.91
C GLU A 35 -4.73 -6.26 19.44
N ALA A 36 -3.85 -7.13 19.95
CA ALA A 36 -3.70 -7.34 21.39
C ALA A 36 -3.13 -6.08 22.10
N ARG A 37 -2.17 -5.40 21.47
CA ARG A 37 -1.63 -4.13 21.98
C ARG A 37 -2.65 -3.02 21.95
N ARG A 38 -3.43 -2.91 20.86
CA ARG A 38 -4.49 -1.91 20.69
C ARG A 38 -5.57 -2.09 21.75
N THR A 39 -6.05 -3.31 21.97
CA THR A 39 -7.04 -3.58 23.02
C THR A 39 -6.48 -3.29 24.42
N ALA A 40 -5.20 -3.58 24.68
CA ALA A 40 -4.55 -3.21 25.94
C ALA A 40 -4.42 -1.68 26.10
N HIS A 41 -3.99 -0.97 25.04
CA HIS A 41 -3.86 0.48 25.01
C HIS A 41 -5.22 1.17 25.18
N GLU A 42 -6.28 0.71 24.50
CA GLU A 42 -7.64 1.23 24.69
C GLU A 42 -8.12 1.07 26.14
N LYS A 43 -7.77 -0.02 26.83
CA LYS A 43 -8.07 -0.20 28.26
C LYS A 43 -7.28 0.75 29.14
N LYS A 44 -5.98 0.95 28.85
CA LYS A 44 -5.11 1.91 29.56
C LYS A 44 -5.64 3.33 29.40
N GLU A 45 -6.00 3.74 28.20
CA GLU A 45 -6.57 5.07 27.92
C GLU A 45 -7.92 5.29 28.60
N ARG A 46 -8.80 4.28 28.63
CA ARG A 46 -10.06 4.37 29.40
C ARG A 46 -9.82 4.54 30.90
N LEU A 47 -8.83 3.84 31.45
CA LEU A 47 -8.44 4.00 32.85
C LEU A 47 -7.86 5.39 33.10
N ARG A 48 -6.94 5.85 32.24
CA ARG A 48 -6.32 7.17 32.30
C ARG A 48 -7.37 8.29 32.29
N ARG A 49 -8.32 8.25 31.35
CA ARG A 49 -9.43 9.20 31.30
C ARG A 49 -10.30 9.18 32.54
N ALA A 50 -10.60 8.00 33.09
CA ALA A 50 -11.39 7.90 34.31
C ALA A 50 -10.67 8.53 35.52
N LEU A 51 -9.35 8.40 35.60
CA LEU A 51 -8.53 9.05 36.63
C LEU A 51 -8.43 10.56 36.43
N GLU A 52 -8.23 11.03 35.20
CA GLU A 52 -8.16 12.46 34.86
C GLU A 52 -9.50 13.19 35.08
N GLU A 53 -10.62 12.58 34.67
CA GLU A 53 -11.97 13.13 34.84
C GLU A 53 -12.54 12.88 36.25
N ASN A 54 -11.78 12.21 37.12
CA ASN A 54 -12.18 11.80 38.47
C ASN A 54 -13.54 11.08 38.51
N ARG A 55 -13.78 10.19 37.54
CA ARG A 55 -14.99 9.37 37.42
C ARG A 55 -14.76 7.97 37.98
N LEU A 56 -15.85 7.30 38.37
CA LEU A 56 -15.79 5.90 38.80
C LEU A 56 -15.23 4.99 37.70
N ILE A 57 -14.20 4.21 38.04
CA ILE A 57 -13.59 3.25 37.11
C ILE A 57 -14.65 2.21 36.65
N PRO A 58 -14.75 1.92 35.35
CA PRO A 58 -15.66 0.90 34.82
C PRO A 58 -15.46 -0.46 35.50
N THR A 59 -16.56 -1.16 35.80
CA THR A 59 -16.56 -2.42 36.56
C THR A 59 -15.65 -3.49 35.97
N GLU A 60 -15.55 -3.55 34.64
CA GLU A 60 -14.69 -4.47 33.89
C GLU A 60 -13.19 -4.21 34.10
N LEU A 61 -12.80 -2.96 34.33
CA LEU A 61 -11.41 -2.55 34.51
C LEU A 61 -10.98 -2.60 35.98
N ARG A 62 -11.90 -2.54 36.94
CA ARG A 62 -11.59 -2.46 38.38
C ARG A 62 -10.64 -3.57 38.86
N ARG A 63 -10.83 -4.81 38.40
CA ARG A 63 -9.97 -5.94 38.79
C ARG A 63 -8.56 -5.87 38.18
N GLN A 64 -8.44 -5.25 37.00
CA GLN A 64 -7.17 -5.10 36.27
C GLN A 64 -6.52 -3.72 36.51
N ALA A 65 -7.19 -2.81 37.22
CA ALA A 65 -6.81 -1.41 37.36
C ALA A 65 -5.43 -1.24 37.97
N LEU A 66 -5.11 -1.98 39.05
CA LEU A 66 -3.81 -1.92 39.71
C LEU A 66 -2.67 -2.37 38.78
N ALA A 67 -2.88 -3.45 38.02
CA ALA A 67 -1.90 -3.96 37.06
C ALA A 67 -1.73 -3.01 35.86
N LEU A 68 -2.84 -2.46 35.36
CA LEU A 68 -2.81 -1.48 34.27
C LEU A 68 -2.16 -0.17 34.70
N GLN A 69 -2.38 0.29 35.93
CA GLN A 69 -1.76 1.48 36.51
C GLN A 69 -0.25 1.33 36.63
N GLY A 70 0.25 0.21 37.19
CA GLY A 70 1.70 -0.02 37.26
C GLY A 70 2.35 -0.09 35.87
N SER A 71 1.63 -0.61 34.88
CA SER A 71 2.10 -0.59 33.49
C SER A 71 2.00 0.80 32.83
N LEU A 72 1.09 1.66 33.27
CA LEU A 72 0.91 3.03 32.77
C LEU A 72 2.02 3.94 33.28
N GLU A 73 2.46 3.75 34.53
CA GLU A 73 3.59 4.46 35.13
C GLU A 73 4.93 4.12 34.45
N SER A 74 5.01 2.94 33.83
CA SER A 74 6.18 2.49 33.07
C SER A 74 6.14 2.90 31.59
N ASP A 75 4.99 3.39 31.09
CA ASP A 75 4.86 3.87 29.72
C ASP A 75 5.27 5.35 29.67
N ASP A 76 6.54 5.61 29.33
CA ASP A 76 7.04 6.97 29.14
C ASP A 76 6.22 7.71 28.08
N ALA A 77 5.75 8.92 28.41
CA ALA A 77 4.87 9.76 27.57
C ALA A 77 5.42 10.10 26.17
N GLY A 78 6.69 9.79 25.88
CA GLY A 78 7.37 10.04 24.60
C GLY A 78 7.50 8.84 23.66
N GLY A 79 7.21 7.61 24.10
CA GLY A 79 7.52 6.38 23.34
C GLY A 79 6.43 5.92 22.36
N GLU A 80 5.18 6.18 22.69
CA GLU A 80 4.01 5.77 21.89
C GLU A 80 3.10 6.98 21.63
N GLY A 81 3.67 8.05 21.07
CA GLY A 81 2.83 9.03 20.38
C GLY A 81 2.00 8.25 19.38
N VAL A 82 0.67 8.26 19.55
CA VAL A 82 -0.32 7.61 18.69
C VAL A 82 0.17 7.74 17.26
N THR A 83 0.84 6.69 16.76
CA THR A 83 1.25 6.69 15.37
C THR A 83 -0.09 6.66 14.67
N SER A 84 -0.43 7.78 14.05
CA SER A 84 -1.68 7.91 13.32
C SER A 84 -1.86 6.65 12.50
N HIS A 85 -3.09 6.16 12.44
CA HIS A 85 -3.52 4.97 11.70
C HIS A 85 -3.35 5.17 10.16
N VAL A 86 -2.29 5.86 9.75
CA VAL A 86 -1.78 5.90 8.40
C VAL A 86 -1.01 4.60 8.22
N ASP A 87 -1.42 3.81 7.23
CA ASP A 87 -0.91 2.48 6.92
C ASP A 87 0.59 2.33 7.21
N ASP A 88 0.96 1.34 8.03
CA ASP A 88 2.35 1.09 8.44
C ASP A 88 3.28 0.85 7.23
N GLU A 89 2.73 0.33 6.12
CA GLU A 89 3.42 0.18 4.84
C GLU A 89 3.86 1.52 4.22
N TYR A 90 3.09 2.59 4.45
CA TYR A 90 3.33 3.93 3.92
C TYR A 90 3.73 4.93 5.02
N ARG A 91 4.23 4.44 6.16
CA ARG A 91 4.70 5.28 7.27
C ARG A 91 5.65 6.42 6.83
N TRP A 92 6.43 6.19 5.78
CA TRP A 92 7.40 7.15 5.23
C TRP A 92 6.86 7.98 4.06
N ALA A 93 5.54 7.99 3.84
CA ALA A 93 4.91 8.83 2.81
C ALA A 93 5.27 10.30 3.03
N GLY A 94 5.65 10.99 1.95
CA GLY A 94 6.08 12.39 1.97
C GLY A 94 7.58 12.62 2.18
N VAL A 95 8.38 11.57 2.45
CA VAL A 95 9.85 11.69 2.55
C VAL A 95 10.53 11.54 1.18
N GLU A 96 10.12 10.57 0.37
CA GLU A 96 10.63 10.35 -0.99
C GLU A 96 9.46 10.31 -1.99
N ASP A 97 9.67 10.87 -3.18
CA ASP A 97 8.69 10.81 -4.26
C ASP A 97 8.49 9.37 -4.76
N PRO A 98 7.24 8.92 -4.96
CA PRO A 98 6.96 7.56 -5.39
C PRO A 98 7.45 7.33 -6.82
N LYS A 99 8.06 6.17 -7.05
CA LYS A 99 8.51 5.73 -8.38
C LYS A 99 7.53 4.68 -8.87
N ILE A 100 6.57 5.12 -9.69
CA ILE A 100 5.49 4.27 -10.21
C ILE A 100 5.91 3.64 -11.54
N MET A 101 5.78 2.32 -11.64
CA MET A 101 6.02 1.56 -12.86
C MET A 101 4.69 1.01 -13.40
N ILE A 102 4.35 1.35 -14.64
CA ILE A 102 3.14 0.88 -15.33
C ILE A 102 3.52 -0.18 -16.36
N THR A 103 2.84 -1.33 -16.31
CA THR A 103 2.92 -2.40 -17.31
C THR A 103 1.53 -2.88 -17.70
N THR A 104 1.42 -3.52 -18.85
CA THR A 104 0.18 -4.12 -19.36
C THR A 104 0.15 -5.64 -19.14
N SER A 105 -0.92 -6.29 -19.60
CA SER A 105 -1.00 -7.73 -19.87
C SER A 105 0.08 -8.22 -20.84
N ARG A 106 0.26 -9.54 -20.95
CA ARG A 106 1.28 -10.20 -21.80
C ARG A 106 1.13 -9.83 -23.28
N ASP A 107 -0.09 -9.87 -23.77
CA ASP A 107 -0.44 -9.59 -25.17
C ASP A 107 -1.51 -8.47 -25.21
N PRO A 108 -1.09 -7.20 -25.08
CA PRO A 108 -2.00 -6.07 -24.99
C PRO A 108 -2.48 -5.62 -26.37
N SER A 109 -3.75 -5.26 -26.49
CA SER A 109 -4.31 -4.59 -27.65
C SER A 109 -3.70 -3.19 -27.87
N SER A 110 -3.89 -2.65 -29.08
CA SER A 110 -3.53 -1.25 -29.38
C SER A 110 -4.23 -0.27 -28.43
N ARG A 111 -5.49 -0.52 -28.09
CA ARG A 111 -6.27 0.31 -27.15
C ARG A 111 -5.68 0.29 -25.75
N LEU A 112 -5.28 -0.87 -25.24
CA LEU A 112 -4.63 -0.99 -23.94
C LEU A 112 -3.24 -0.33 -23.91
N LYS A 113 -2.50 -0.39 -25.03
CA LYS A 113 -1.22 0.35 -25.15
C LYS A 113 -1.41 1.86 -25.13
N MET A 114 -2.47 2.39 -25.76
CA MET A 114 -2.81 3.81 -25.70
C MET A 114 -3.24 4.22 -24.30
N PHE A 115 -4.14 3.45 -23.68
CA PHE A 115 -4.58 3.69 -22.30
C PHE A 115 -3.43 3.67 -21.29
N ALA A 116 -2.47 2.75 -21.43
CA ALA A 116 -1.27 2.73 -20.58
C ALA A 116 -0.37 3.98 -20.75
N LYS A 117 -0.39 4.63 -21.92
CA LYS A 117 0.30 5.92 -22.12
C LYS A 117 -0.48 7.05 -21.46
N GLU A 118 -1.81 7.05 -21.55
CA GLU A 118 -2.65 8.06 -20.90
C GLU A 118 -2.54 7.96 -19.37
N LEU A 119 -2.56 6.76 -18.81
CA LEU A 119 -2.34 6.54 -17.38
C LEU A 119 -0.97 7.02 -16.91
N LYS A 120 0.06 6.91 -17.76
CA LYS A 120 1.39 7.47 -17.45
C LYS A 120 1.33 8.99 -17.28
N LEU A 121 0.47 9.68 -18.03
CA LEU A 121 0.31 11.15 -17.92
C LEU A 121 -0.47 11.56 -16.67
N VAL A 122 -1.28 10.67 -16.10
CA VAL A 122 -2.00 10.93 -14.85
C VAL A 122 -1.06 10.96 -13.65
N PHE A 123 -0.05 10.08 -13.64
CA PHE A 123 0.90 9.97 -12.52
C PHE A 123 2.23 10.65 -12.84
N PRO A 124 2.59 11.76 -12.18
CA PRO A 124 3.87 12.40 -12.38
C PRO A 124 5.01 11.44 -12.02
N GLY A 125 6.10 11.44 -12.80
CA GLY A 125 7.23 10.54 -12.58
C GLY A 125 7.00 9.07 -12.94
N ALA A 126 5.78 8.70 -13.37
CA ALA A 126 5.50 7.32 -13.75
C ALA A 126 6.28 6.89 -15.00
N GLN A 127 6.83 5.69 -14.95
CA GLN A 127 7.53 5.08 -16.06
C GLN A 127 6.68 3.94 -16.64
N ARG A 128 6.75 3.73 -17.95
CA ARG A 128 6.07 2.60 -18.62
C ARG A 128 7.11 1.58 -19.05
N MET A 129 6.85 0.31 -18.74
CA MET A 129 7.69 -0.81 -19.16
C MET A 129 6.91 -1.68 -20.15
N ASN A 130 7.60 -2.14 -21.20
CA ASN A 130 7.03 -3.14 -22.11
C ASN A 130 7.02 -4.51 -21.42
N ARG A 131 5.86 -5.15 -21.37
CA ARG A 131 5.68 -6.44 -20.72
C ARG A 131 6.46 -7.57 -21.41
N GLY A 132 6.37 -7.64 -22.74
CA GLY A 132 7.01 -8.68 -23.56
C GLY A 132 6.75 -10.10 -23.04
N ARG A 133 7.77 -10.97 -23.18
CA ARG A 133 7.75 -12.35 -22.64
C ARG A 133 8.17 -12.43 -21.16
N HIS A 134 8.26 -11.31 -20.46
CA HIS A 134 8.71 -11.33 -19.07
C HIS A 134 7.65 -11.94 -18.15
N GLU A 135 8.09 -12.91 -17.34
CA GLU A 135 7.30 -13.41 -16.22
C GLU A 135 7.12 -12.32 -15.16
N VAL A 136 6.02 -12.40 -14.42
CA VAL A 136 5.68 -11.33 -13.49
C VAL A 136 6.67 -11.27 -12.33
N GLY A 137 7.17 -12.41 -11.90
CA GLY A 137 8.25 -12.47 -10.92
C GLY A 137 9.54 -11.80 -11.39
N ALA A 138 9.86 -11.87 -12.68
CA ALA A 138 11.02 -11.17 -13.23
C ALA A 138 10.83 -9.65 -13.18
N LEU A 139 9.63 -9.16 -13.51
CA LEU A 139 9.32 -7.73 -13.47
C LEU A 139 9.31 -7.18 -12.05
N VAL A 140 8.75 -7.91 -11.09
CA VAL A 140 8.80 -7.51 -9.68
C VAL A 140 10.24 -7.45 -9.18
N ARG A 141 11.10 -8.38 -9.58
CA ARG A 141 12.53 -8.34 -9.24
C ARG A 141 13.23 -7.13 -9.86
N ALA A 142 12.94 -6.80 -11.11
CA ALA A 142 13.49 -5.62 -11.78
C ALA A 142 13.02 -4.32 -11.13
N CYS A 143 11.73 -4.21 -10.81
CA CYS A 143 11.15 -3.05 -10.10
C CYS A 143 11.84 -2.84 -8.75
N LYS A 144 12.00 -3.91 -7.98
CA LYS A 144 12.71 -3.87 -6.69
C LYS A 144 14.18 -3.46 -6.83
N ALA A 145 14.88 -3.96 -7.85
CA ALA A 145 16.27 -3.60 -8.09
C ALA A 145 16.44 -2.12 -8.46
N ASN A 146 15.44 -1.53 -9.12
CA ASN A 146 15.42 -0.13 -9.50
C ASN A 146 14.80 0.80 -8.44
N GLY A 147 14.42 0.28 -7.26
CA GLY A 147 13.79 1.08 -6.21
C GLY A 147 12.41 1.63 -6.59
N VAL A 148 11.69 0.94 -7.47
CA VAL A 148 10.29 1.25 -7.80
C VAL A 148 9.43 0.97 -6.57
N THR A 149 8.61 1.95 -6.19
CA THR A 149 7.69 1.85 -5.03
C THR A 149 6.45 1.05 -5.42
N ASP A 150 5.88 1.34 -6.58
CA ASP A 150 4.57 0.83 -6.99
C ASP A 150 4.59 0.24 -8.40
N LEU A 151 3.97 -0.93 -8.56
CA LEU A 151 3.81 -1.60 -9.85
C LEU A 151 2.33 -1.68 -10.22
N LEU A 152 1.93 -0.92 -11.23
CA LEU A 152 0.58 -0.95 -11.80
C LEU A 152 0.55 -1.92 -13.00
N VAL A 153 -0.29 -2.96 -12.91
CA VAL A 153 -0.51 -3.91 -14.00
C VAL A 153 -1.92 -3.73 -14.54
N VAL A 154 -2.02 -3.26 -15.79
CA VAL A 154 -3.31 -2.99 -16.44
C VAL A 154 -3.71 -4.17 -17.32
N HIS A 155 -4.93 -4.65 -17.12
CA HIS A 155 -5.56 -5.71 -17.91
C HIS A 155 -6.76 -5.16 -18.66
N GLU A 156 -7.06 -5.74 -19.82
CA GLU A 156 -8.27 -5.48 -20.58
C GLU A 156 -9.15 -6.72 -20.62
N HIS A 157 -10.46 -6.52 -20.61
CA HIS A 157 -11.46 -7.52 -20.95
C HIS A 157 -12.32 -6.97 -22.09
N ARG A 158 -12.82 -7.84 -22.97
CA ARG A 158 -13.45 -7.49 -24.26
C ARG A 158 -14.69 -6.59 -24.10
N GLY A 159 -14.48 -5.28 -23.95
CA GLY A 159 -15.37 -4.25 -24.45
C GLY A 159 -16.59 -3.82 -23.63
N THR A 160 -16.84 -4.33 -22.41
CA THR A 160 -18.07 -3.93 -21.68
C THR A 160 -17.79 -3.43 -20.26
N PRO A 161 -18.03 -2.14 -19.96
CA PRO A 161 -18.17 -1.69 -18.58
C PRO A 161 -19.58 -2.00 -18.08
N ALA A 162 -19.68 -2.58 -16.89
CA ALA A 162 -20.94 -2.85 -16.21
C ALA A 162 -21.06 -1.94 -14.97
N ALA A 163 -22.22 -1.29 -14.85
CA ALA A 163 -22.75 -0.53 -13.72
C ALA A 163 -22.35 0.96 -13.59
N PRO A 164 -23.33 1.85 -13.33
CA PRO A 164 -23.09 3.27 -13.07
C PRO A 164 -22.48 3.45 -11.68
N THR A 165 -21.19 3.79 -11.64
CA THR A 165 -20.48 4.23 -10.43
C THR A 165 -19.77 5.55 -10.72
N PRO A 166 -19.56 6.45 -9.75
CA PRO A 166 -18.86 7.71 -10.00
C PRO A 166 -17.42 7.42 -10.49
N HIS A 167 -17.07 7.96 -11.65
CA HIS A 167 -15.80 7.69 -12.34
C HIS A 167 -14.73 8.72 -12.00
N PRO A 168 -13.47 8.30 -11.81
CA PRO A 168 -12.34 9.22 -11.77
C PRO A 168 -12.27 10.05 -13.07
N ARG A 169 -12.08 11.36 -12.91
CA ARG A 169 -11.87 12.30 -14.01
C ARG A 169 -10.68 13.20 -13.71
N HIS A 170 -9.83 13.38 -14.69
CA HIS A 170 -8.66 14.25 -14.58
C HIS A 170 -8.97 15.59 -15.24
N HIS A 171 -9.00 16.65 -14.43
CA HIS A 171 -9.25 18.02 -14.88
C HIS A 171 -8.05 18.92 -14.60
N ILE A 172 -7.82 19.87 -15.49
CA ILE A 172 -7.06 21.08 -15.21
C ILE A 172 -8.07 22.18 -14.89
N TYR A 173 -7.73 23.05 -13.95
CA TYR A 173 -8.56 24.19 -13.61
C TYR A 173 -7.86 25.49 -13.97
N LYS A 174 -8.63 26.49 -14.39
CA LYS A 174 -8.20 27.87 -14.53
C LYS A 174 -9.09 28.75 -13.69
N LYS A 175 -8.50 29.45 -12.72
CA LYS A 175 -9.23 30.43 -11.90
C LYS A 175 -9.37 31.72 -12.71
N MET A 176 -10.61 32.09 -13.03
CA MET A 176 -10.90 33.32 -13.77
C MET A 176 -11.14 34.48 -12.82
N ASP A 177 -11.90 34.23 -11.74
CA ASP A 177 -12.24 35.21 -10.70
C ASP A 177 -12.09 34.58 -9.31
N PRO A 178 -12.11 35.35 -8.21
CA PRO A 178 -12.09 34.80 -6.84
C PRO A 178 -13.17 33.73 -6.59
N HIS A 179 -14.31 33.85 -7.27
CA HIS A 179 -15.49 32.98 -7.13
C HIS A 179 -15.75 32.07 -8.32
N ASN A 180 -14.98 32.16 -9.40
CA ASN A 180 -15.23 31.41 -10.63
C ASN A 180 -14.02 30.61 -11.10
N VAL A 181 -14.24 29.32 -11.35
CA VAL A 181 -13.21 28.37 -11.78
C VAL A 181 -13.74 27.63 -13.01
N GLU A 182 -12.97 27.68 -14.09
CA GLU A 182 -13.22 26.89 -15.29
C GLU A 182 -12.45 25.57 -15.20
N LEU A 183 -13.13 24.46 -15.52
CA LEU A 183 -12.55 23.12 -15.52
C LEU A 183 -12.48 22.58 -16.95
N THR A 184 -11.32 22.04 -17.31
CA THR A 184 -11.11 21.36 -18.59
C THR A 184 -10.69 19.92 -18.32
N GLU A 185 -11.41 18.96 -18.87
CA GLU A 185 -11.07 17.54 -18.73
C GLU A 185 -9.93 17.18 -19.69
N VAL A 186 -8.86 16.55 -19.17
CA VAL A 186 -7.61 16.31 -19.92
C VAL A 186 -7.13 14.87 -19.91
N GLY A 187 -7.72 14.00 -19.08
CA GLY A 187 -7.27 12.62 -18.92
C GLY A 187 -8.28 11.56 -19.36
N PRO A 188 -7.89 10.28 -19.28
CA PRO A 188 -8.73 9.18 -19.72
C PRO A 188 -9.94 9.00 -18.79
N ARG A 189 -11.11 8.74 -19.39
CA ARG A 189 -12.30 8.29 -18.65
C ARG A 189 -12.24 6.78 -18.49
N PHE A 190 -12.18 6.30 -17.25
CA PHE A 190 -12.20 4.87 -16.96
C PHE A 190 -12.91 4.58 -15.64
N GLU A 191 -13.43 3.37 -15.49
CA GLU A 191 -14.07 2.90 -14.27
C GLU A 191 -13.16 1.88 -13.59
N PRO A 192 -12.44 2.25 -12.51
CA PRO A 192 -11.66 1.28 -11.77
C PRO A 192 -12.61 0.39 -10.95
N LYS A 193 -12.56 -0.91 -11.17
CA LYS A 193 -13.17 -1.89 -10.26
C LYS A 193 -12.09 -2.49 -9.40
N LEU A 194 -12.17 -2.24 -8.09
CA LEU A 194 -11.30 -2.91 -7.13
C LEU A 194 -11.62 -4.41 -7.15
N TYR A 195 -10.72 -5.20 -7.72
CA TYR A 195 -10.89 -6.65 -7.74
C TYR A 195 -10.32 -7.33 -6.50
N MET A 196 -9.13 -6.91 -6.06
CA MET A 196 -8.43 -7.55 -4.95
C MET A 196 -7.36 -6.61 -4.39
N ILE A 197 -7.36 -6.46 -3.07
CA ILE A 197 -6.23 -5.89 -2.32
C ILE A 197 -5.45 -7.05 -1.72
N ARG A 198 -4.12 -7.00 -1.85
CA ARG A 198 -3.26 -8.04 -1.30
C ARG A 198 -2.10 -7.44 -0.52
N LEU A 199 -1.98 -7.86 0.74
CA LEU A 199 -0.86 -7.55 1.64
C LEU A 199 0.38 -8.43 1.35
N ALA A 200 0.81 -8.44 0.08
CA ALA A 200 2.03 -9.10 -0.37
C ALA A 200 2.43 -8.64 -1.78
N PRO A 201 3.73 -8.72 -2.12
CA PRO A 201 4.17 -8.55 -3.50
C PRO A 201 3.45 -9.53 -4.43
N TRP A 202 3.00 -9.02 -5.58
CA TRP A 202 2.16 -9.71 -6.55
C TRP A 202 2.65 -11.11 -6.96
N ASN A 203 3.97 -11.35 -6.94
CA ASN A 203 4.58 -12.63 -7.35
C ASN A 203 4.38 -13.80 -6.36
N ARG A 204 3.82 -13.60 -5.17
CA ARG A 204 3.48 -14.73 -4.28
C ARG A 204 2.10 -15.23 -4.65
N ARG A 205 1.78 -16.52 -4.52
CA ARG A 205 0.37 -17.00 -4.56
C ARG A 205 -0.26 -16.86 -3.18
N PRO A 206 -1.57 -16.59 -3.04
CA PRO A 206 -2.21 -16.66 -1.73
C PRO A 206 -2.02 -18.10 -1.23
N ARG A 207 -1.59 -18.27 0.03
CA ARG A 207 -1.67 -19.59 0.64
C ARG A 207 -3.14 -19.82 0.97
N PRO A 208 -3.73 -20.97 0.61
CA PRO A 208 -5.04 -21.32 1.17
C PRO A 208 -4.90 -21.34 2.70
N MET A 209 -5.90 -20.79 3.38
CA MET A 209 -6.03 -20.92 4.83
C MET A 209 -6.28 -22.38 5.20
#